data_AF-A0A1V5LJZ9-F1
#
_entry.id   AF-A0A1V5LJZ9-F1
#
_cell.length_a   1.000
_cell.length_b   1.000
_cell.length_c   1.000
_cell.angle_alpha   90.00
_cell.angle_beta   90.00
_cell.angle_gamma   90.00
#
_symmetry.space_group_name_H-M   'P 1'
#
loop_
_entity.id
_entity.type
_entity.pdbx_description
1 polymer ?
#
loop_
_entity_poly.entity_id
_entity_poly.type
_entity_poly.pdbx_seq_one_letter_code
_entity_poly.pdbx_strand_id
1 'polypeptide(L)'
;MDREFAGLNLFRLENMIRRCAIPLFLLCAALLNTGCKNPLSEEKNKKLVHEAVFYDAPMGRYVYFWNGRDLQNRYVTPGKYYFVLEVKDFQDQDYVTAVEGGKQSDAESSYYYYNEIWHTNELGKIEPNPFPIMAGCTVTFILNGSAAAKLSIYQD
;
A
#
# COMPACT_ATOMS: atom_id res chain seq x y z
N MET A 1 -31.34 -10.82 -86.05
CA MET A 1 -30.46 -9.76 -86.59
C MET A 1 -30.34 -8.71 -85.49
N ASP A 2 -29.10 -8.33 -85.18
CA ASP A 2 -28.67 -7.23 -84.28
C ASP A 2 -28.85 -7.48 -82.77
N ARG A 3 -27.79 -7.91 -82.07
CA ARG A 3 -26.60 -7.19 -81.53
C ARG A 3 -26.89 -6.43 -80.24
N GLU A 4 -26.27 -6.97 -79.18
CA GLU A 4 -25.63 -6.33 -78.01
C GLU A 4 -26.27 -5.05 -77.44
N PHE A 5 -26.56 -5.05 -76.14
CA PHE A 5 -25.82 -4.17 -75.23
C PHE A 5 -25.81 -4.74 -73.82
N ALA A 6 -24.59 -4.86 -73.31
CA ALA A 6 -24.21 -5.39 -72.03
C ALA A 6 -24.79 -4.56 -70.87
N GLY A 7 -25.23 -5.27 -69.84
CA GLY A 7 -25.44 -4.68 -68.53
C GLY A 7 -24.12 -4.16 -67.97
N LEU A 8 -24.14 -2.92 -67.47
CA LEU A 8 -23.15 -2.41 -66.55
C LEU A 8 -23.72 -1.20 -65.82
N ASN A 9 -23.48 -1.22 -64.51
CA ASN A 9 -23.49 -0.08 -63.60
C ASN A 9 -24.82 0.25 -62.90
N LEU A 10 -25.33 -0.75 -62.17
CA LEU A 10 -25.53 -0.55 -60.72
C LEU A 10 -24.22 0.02 -60.15
N PHE A 11 -24.15 1.32 -59.83
CA PHE A 11 -23.27 1.87 -58.78
C PHE A 11 -23.55 3.36 -58.63
N ARG A 12 -24.78 3.70 -58.22
CA ARG A 12 -25.08 5.06 -57.77
C ARG A 12 -26.21 5.11 -56.76
N LEU A 13 -26.19 4.24 -55.77
CA LEU A 13 -27.02 4.36 -54.57
C LEU A 13 -26.37 3.49 -53.50
N GLU A 14 -25.58 4.14 -52.65
CA GLU A 14 -25.29 3.80 -51.26
C GLU A 14 -24.20 4.80 -50.81
N ASN A 15 -24.61 6.05 -50.57
CA ASN A 15 -24.90 6.50 -49.21
C ASN A 15 -23.85 6.02 -48.20
N MET A 16 -22.82 6.84 -48.04
CA MET A 16 -22.54 7.42 -46.73
C MET A 16 -22.23 6.43 -45.58
N ILE A 17 -21.45 5.38 -45.82
CA ILE A 17 -20.83 4.57 -44.73
C ILE A 17 -19.31 4.52 -44.96
N ARG A 18 -18.70 5.70 -45.00
CA ARG A 18 -17.24 5.88 -44.95
C ARG A 18 -16.90 6.70 -43.71
N ARG A 19 -17.20 6.20 -42.52
CA ARG A 19 -16.71 6.78 -41.27
C ARG A 19 -16.41 5.68 -40.25
N CYS A 20 -15.13 5.56 -39.94
CA CYS A 20 -14.59 4.98 -38.71
C CYS A 20 -15.09 3.59 -38.33
N ALA A 21 -14.65 2.55 -39.05
CA ALA A 21 -14.47 1.24 -38.45
C ALA A 21 -13.01 1.13 -37.97
N ILE A 22 -12.68 1.84 -36.88
CA ILE A 22 -11.47 1.53 -36.12
C ILE A 22 -11.81 0.26 -35.33
N PRO A 23 -11.07 -0.85 -35.51
CA PRO A 23 -11.40 -2.09 -34.84
C PRO A 23 -11.29 -1.92 -33.32
N LEU A 24 -12.43 -2.04 -32.64
CA LEU A 24 -12.61 -1.92 -31.18
C LEU A 24 -11.69 -2.87 -30.38
N PHE A 25 -11.06 -3.84 -31.04
CA PHE A 25 -10.15 -4.82 -30.46
C PHE A 25 -8.80 -4.25 -29.99
N LEU A 26 -8.33 -3.12 -30.54
CA LEU A 26 -7.06 -2.52 -30.11
C LEU A 26 -7.19 -1.62 -28.87
N LEU A 27 -8.41 -1.23 -28.47
CA LEU A 27 -8.63 -0.38 -27.31
C LEU A 27 -8.60 -1.16 -25.99
N CYS A 28 -8.96 -2.46 -26.00
CA CYS A 28 -8.94 -3.30 -24.80
C CYS A 28 -7.53 -3.74 -24.38
N ALA A 29 -6.58 -3.83 -25.32
CA ALA A 29 -5.20 -4.22 -25.00
C ALA A 29 -4.40 -3.09 -24.31
N ALA A 30 -4.79 -1.83 -24.51
CA ALA A 30 -4.14 -0.68 -23.88
C ALA A 30 -4.56 -0.46 -22.41
N LEU A 31 -5.67 -1.05 -21.97
CA LEU A 31 -6.19 -0.92 -20.60
C LEU A 31 -5.69 -2.01 -19.65
N LEU A 32 -5.03 -3.06 -20.15
CA LEU A 32 -4.48 -4.13 -19.30
C LEU A 32 -3.11 -3.79 -18.69
N ASN A 33 -2.44 -2.72 -19.11
CA ASN A 33 -1.15 -2.29 -18.57
C ASN A 33 -1.24 -1.25 -17.45
N THR A 34 -2.44 -0.76 -17.12
CA THR A 34 -2.67 -0.12 -15.82
C THR A 34 -2.97 -1.20 -14.80
N GLY A 35 -2.05 -2.15 -14.64
CA GLY A 35 -2.04 -2.98 -13.44
C GLY A 35 -2.01 -2.00 -12.27
N CYS A 36 -2.99 -2.08 -11.37
CA CYS A 36 -2.97 -1.32 -10.14
C CYS A 36 -1.62 -1.61 -9.47
N LYS A 37 -0.66 -0.69 -9.61
CA LYS A 37 0.57 -0.76 -8.82
C LYS A 37 0.10 -0.72 -7.38
N ASN A 38 0.46 -1.72 -6.59
CA ASN A 38 0.21 -1.67 -5.16
C ASN A 38 0.82 -0.35 -4.66
N PRO A 39 0.03 0.63 -4.18
CA PRO A 39 0.56 1.93 -3.77
C PRO A 39 1.56 1.80 -2.61
N LEU A 40 1.55 0.66 -1.92
CA LEU A 40 2.43 0.30 -0.80
C LEU A 40 3.76 -0.34 -1.27
N SER A 41 3.95 -0.52 -2.58
CA SER A 41 5.18 -1.07 -3.16
C SER A 41 6.35 -0.09 -3.14
N GLU A 42 6.07 1.23 -3.12
CA GLU A 42 7.09 2.26 -3.22
C GLU A 42 7.91 2.40 -1.92
N GLU A 43 7.26 2.24 -0.77
CA GLU A 43 7.92 2.31 0.55
C GLU A 43 8.99 1.24 0.73
N LYS A 44 8.80 0.05 0.14
CA LYS A 44 9.78 -1.05 0.21
C LYS A 44 11.08 -0.76 -0.54
N ASN A 45 11.10 0.24 -1.43
CA ASN A 45 12.32 0.69 -2.10
C ASN A 45 13.12 1.69 -1.26
N LYS A 46 12.54 2.19 -0.16
CA LYS A 46 13.19 3.13 0.75
C LYS A 46 14.08 2.41 1.75
N LYS A 47 14.86 3.18 2.50
CA LYS A 47 15.80 2.63 3.49
C LYS A 47 15.03 2.03 4.67
N LEU A 48 15.14 0.71 4.86
CA LEU A 48 14.67 0.04 6.07
C LEU A 48 15.47 0.51 7.29
N VAL A 49 14.78 0.96 8.32
CA VAL A 49 15.37 1.50 9.54
C VAL A 49 15.08 0.65 10.76
N HIS A 50 13.94 -0.01 10.82
CA HIS A 50 13.58 -0.89 11.93
C HIS A 50 12.65 -2.00 11.46
N GLU A 51 12.68 -3.14 12.12
CA GLU A 51 11.79 -4.27 11.85
C GLU A 51 11.42 -5.00 13.15
N ALA A 52 10.14 -5.37 13.27
CA ALA A 52 9.63 -6.27 14.31
C ALA A 52 8.79 -7.37 13.66
N VAL A 53 9.15 -8.63 13.93
CA VAL A 53 8.45 -9.82 13.39
C VAL A 53 7.72 -10.53 14.52
N PHE A 54 6.48 -10.90 14.27
CA PHE A 54 5.61 -11.63 15.18
C PHE A 54 5.21 -12.94 14.51
N TYR A 55 5.78 -14.08 14.91
CA TYR A 55 5.68 -15.34 14.14
C TYR A 55 4.33 -16.08 14.27
N ASP A 56 3.72 -16.07 15.46
CA ASP A 56 2.40 -16.65 15.73
C ASP A 56 1.64 -15.73 16.68
N ALA A 57 1.39 -14.51 16.20
CA ALA A 57 0.72 -13.50 16.99
C ALA A 57 -0.77 -13.83 17.07
N PRO A 58 -1.34 -14.02 18.28
CA PRO A 58 -2.78 -14.25 18.43
C PRO A 58 -3.62 -13.08 17.93
N MET A 59 -4.90 -13.36 17.66
CA MET A 59 -5.89 -12.32 17.40
C MET A 59 -5.91 -11.31 18.56
N GLY A 60 -5.96 -10.01 18.26
CA GLY A 60 -6.07 -8.98 19.29
C GLY A 60 -5.47 -7.64 18.88
N ARG A 61 -5.33 -6.75 19.86
CA ARG A 61 -4.77 -5.41 19.69
C ARG A 61 -3.35 -5.38 20.25
N TYR A 62 -2.43 -4.92 19.42
CA TYR A 62 -1.03 -4.72 19.74
C TYR A 62 -0.74 -3.24 19.89
N VAL A 63 0.12 -2.91 20.85
CA VAL A 63 0.64 -1.57 21.08
C VAL A 63 2.15 -1.69 20.97
N TYR A 64 2.70 -1.25 19.84
CA TYR A 64 4.12 -1.34 19.56
C TYR A 64 4.80 -0.01 19.82
N PHE A 65 5.85 -0.02 20.65
CA PHE A 65 6.67 1.15 20.92
C PHE A 65 7.97 1.10 20.11
N TRP A 66 8.25 2.19 19.39
CA TRP A 66 9.52 2.42 18.73
C TRP A 66 10.27 3.56 19.42
N ASN A 67 11.47 3.27 19.91
CA ASN A 67 12.31 4.21 20.66
C ASN A 67 13.16 5.15 19.76
N GLY A 68 12.80 5.29 18.48
CA GLY A 68 13.51 6.15 17.54
C GLY A 68 14.92 5.66 17.17
N ARG A 69 15.22 4.37 17.33
CA ARG A 69 16.52 3.77 16.96
C ARG A 69 16.45 2.93 15.69
N ASP A 70 17.55 2.92 14.96
CA ASP A 70 17.75 2.10 13.75
C ASP A 70 18.19 0.66 14.10
N LEU A 71 18.30 -0.19 13.07
CA LEU A 71 18.80 -1.57 13.16
C LEU A 71 20.23 -1.69 13.73
N GLN A 72 21.01 -0.60 13.77
CA GLN A 72 22.34 -0.53 14.39
C GLN A 72 22.29 0.08 15.80
N ASN A 73 21.10 0.21 16.38
CA ASN A 73 20.84 0.76 17.71
C ASN A 73 21.26 2.24 17.87
N ARG A 74 21.32 3.00 16.77
CA ARG A 74 21.60 4.45 16.80
C ARG A 74 20.30 5.21 16.65
N TYR A 75 20.21 6.39 17.26
CA TYR A 75 19.07 7.27 17.01
C TYR A 75 18.97 7.67 15.53
N VAL A 76 17.75 7.68 15.02
CA VAL A 76 17.48 8.14 13.66
C VAL A 76 17.67 9.65 13.54
N THR A 77 17.80 10.13 12.30
CA THR A 77 17.83 11.57 12.01
C THR A 77 16.42 12.14 11.98
N PRO A 78 16.22 13.46 12.20
CA PRO A 78 14.94 14.09 11.95
C PRO A 78 14.45 13.86 10.52
N GLY A 79 13.15 13.61 10.34
CA GLY A 79 12.61 13.28 9.01
C GLY A 79 11.29 12.51 9.07
N LYS A 80 10.80 12.12 7.90
CA LYS A 80 9.56 11.34 7.74
C LYS A 80 9.88 9.84 7.73
N TYR A 81 9.07 9.07 8.44
CA TYR A 81 9.20 7.62 8.56
C TYR A 81 7.85 6.95 8.31
N TYR A 82 7.86 5.85 7.57
CA TYR A 82 6.68 5.09 7.20
C TYR A 82 6.66 3.77 7.96
N PHE A 83 5.59 3.54 8.70
CA PHE A 83 5.30 2.25 9.31
C PHE A 83 4.48 1.43 8.33
N VAL A 84 4.90 0.21 8.07
CA VAL A 84 4.24 -0.72 7.16
C VAL A 84 3.95 -2.01 7.93
N LEU A 85 2.68 -2.34 8.06
CA LEU A 85 2.21 -3.59 8.64
C LEU A 85 1.91 -4.59 7.51
N GLU A 86 2.45 -5.79 7.62
CA GLU A 86 2.21 -6.90 6.69
C GLU A 86 1.65 -8.11 7.46
N VAL A 87 0.49 -8.63 7.03
CA VAL A 87 -0.18 -9.79 7.63
C VAL A 87 -0.79 -10.64 6.51
N LYS A 88 -0.17 -11.77 6.15
CA LYS A 88 -0.58 -12.59 4.98
C LYS A 88 -0.69 -11.73 3.71
N ASP A 89 -1.89 -11.65 3.12
CA ASP A 89 -2.18 -10.84 1.92
C ASP A 89 -2.64 -9.41 2.26
N PHE A 90 -2.71 -9.06 3.54
CA PHE A 90 -3.06 -7.72 4.01
C PHE A 90 -1.80 -6.87 4.21
N GLN A 91 -1.90 -5.61 3.82
CA GLN A 91 -0.88 -4.60 4.07
C GLN A 91 -1.55 -3.26 4.37
N ASP A 92 -1.00 -2.54 5.33
CA ASP A 92 -1.43 -1.19 5.70
C ASP A 92 -0.22 -0.33 6.08
N GLN A 93 -0.35 0.99 5.95
CA GLN A 93 0.74 1.91 6.27
C GLN A 93 0.26 3.25 6.81
N ASP A 94 1.07 3.84 7.67
CA ASP A 94 0.92 5.23 8.11
C ASP A 94 2.32 5.85 8.26
N TYR A 95 2.41 7.17 8.44
CA TYR A 95 3.68 7.85 8.60
C TYR A 95 3.73 8.73 9.84
N VAL A 96 4.95 8.94 10.32
CA VAL A 96 5.27 9.83 11.43
C VAL A 96 6.45 10.71 11.09
N THR A 97 6.49 11.92 11.66
CA THR A 97 7.66 12.80 11.58
C THR A 97 8.48 12.72 12.86
N ALA A 98 9.75 12.35 12.74
CA ALA A 98 10.72 12.40 13.82
C ALA A 98 11.33 13.81 13.92
N VAL A 99 11.38 14.36 15.13
CA VAL A 99 12.01 15.66 15.43
C VAL A 99 13.12 15.49 16.46
N GLU A 100 14.12 16.37 16.44
CA GLU A 100 15.27 16.29 17.33
C GLU A 100 14.88 16.42 18.82
N GLY A 101 15.62 15.71 19.68
CA GLY A 101 15.51 15.82 21.13
C GLY A 101 14.52 14.86 21.78
N GLY A 102 13.95 15.30 22.90
CA GLY A 102 13.15 14.46 23.80
C GLY A 102 13.94 13.92 24.99
N LYS A 103 13.24 13.33 25.96
CA LYS A 103 13.84 12.53 27.03
C LYS A 103 13.68 11.06 26.68
N GLN A 104 14.68 10.25 27.02
CA GLN A 104 14.57 8.81 26.85
C GLN A 104 13.32 8.29 27.58
N SER A 105 12.49 7.53 26.87
CA SER A 105 11.29 6.90 27.41
C SER A 105 11.61 5.49 27.91
N ASP A 106 10.92 5.09 28.97
CA ASP A 106 10.91 3.71 29.51
C ASP A 106 9.68 2.92 29.01
N ALA A 107 8.98 3.44 27.99
CA ALA A 107 7.83 2.75 27.40
C ALA A 107 8.25 1.42 26.74
N GLU A 108 7.35 0.45 26.81
CA GLU A 108 7.54 -0.87 26.22
C GLU A 108 6.34 -1.24 25.35
N SER A 109 6.57 -2.17 24.42
CA SER A 109 5.47 -2.74 23.63
C SER A 109 4.57 -3.59 24.52
N SER A 110 3.27 -3.57 24.27
CA SER A 110 2.29 -4.36 25.00
C SER A 110 1.26 -4.98 24.06
N TYR A 111 0.52 -5.96 24.58
CA TYR A 111 -0.51 -6.69 23.85
C TYR A 111 -1.75 -6.82 24.74
N TYR A 112 -2.92 -6.56 24.16
CA TYR A 112 -4.20 -6.62 24.85
C TYR A 112 -5.11 -7.64 24.18
N TYR A 113 -5.52 -8.62 24.98
CA TYR A 113 -6.62 -9.51 24.64
C TYR A 113 -7.92 -8.90 25.18
N TYR A 114 -8.85 -8.56 24.29
CA TYR A 114 -10.20 -8.17 24.66
C TYR A 114 -11.17 -9.23 24.13
N ASN A 115 -12.30 -9.42 24.82
CA ASN A 115 -13.41 -10.28 24.34
C ASN A 115 -14.13 -9.69 23.10
N GLU A 116 -13.48 -8.78 22.38
CA GLU A 116 -13.96 -8.18 21.15
C GLU A 116 -13.52 -9.03 19.96
N ILE A 117 -14.46 -9.31 19.07
CA ILE A 117 -14.17 -10.00 17.82
C ILE A 117 -13.72 -8.94 16.82
N TRP A 118 -12.44 -8.96 16.48
CA TRP A 118 -11.88 -8.11 15.44
C TRP A 118 -12.15 -8.73 14.08
N HIS A 119 -12.78 -7.98 13.17
CA HIS A 119 -13.15 -8.49 11.86
C HIS A 119 -12.10 -8.22 10.78
N THR A 120 -11.24 -7.21 10.98
CA THR A 120 -10.23 -6.77 10.01
C THR A 120 -8.88 -6.57 10.67
N ASN A 121 -7.81 -6.82 9.91
CA ASN A 121 -6.49 -6.32 10.27
C ASN A 121 -6.47 -4.79 10.06
N GLU A 122 -5.72 -4.07 10.88
CA GLU A 122 -5.66 -2.60 10.81
C GLU A 122 -4.34 -2.10 11.38
N LEU A 123 -3.72 -1.11 10.73
CA LEU A 123 -2.69 -0.27 11.34
C LEU A 123 -3.35 1.02 11.86
N GLY A 124 -3.30 1.21 13.16
CA GLY A 124 -3.77 2.44 13.80
C GLY A 124 -2.79 3.59 13.62
N LYS A 125 -3.19 4.76 14.11
CA LYS A 125 -2.36 5.98 14.07
C LYS A 125 -1.08 5.82 14.90
N ILE A 126 -0.02 6.48 14.42
CA ILE A 126 1.24 6.60 15.16
C ILE A 126 1.19 7.85 16.02
N GLU A 127 1.41 7.70 17.33
CA GLU A 127 1.32 8.79 18.30
C GLU A 127 2.54 8.83 19.25
N PRO A 128 3.07 10.03 19.59
CA PRO A 128 2.70 11.32 19.01
C PRO A 128 3.21 11.47 17.56
N ASN A 129 2.61 12.38 16.79
CA ASN A 129 3.07 12.76 15.46
C ASN A 129 3.01 14.30 15.30
N PRO A 130 4.15 15.02 15.23
CA PRO A 130 5.53 14.51 15.27
C PRO A 130 5.92 13.93 16.63
N PHE A 131 6.98 13.11 16.66
CA PHE A 131 7.57 12.58 17.90
C PHE A 131 9.02 13.04 18.10
N PRO A 132 9.43 13.42 19.32
CA PRO A 132 10.83 13.61 19.66
C PRO A 132 11.61 12.29 19.64
N ILE A 133 12.72 12.23 18.89
CA ILE A 133 13.47 10.98 18.62
C ILE A 133 13.79 10.17 19.88
N MET A 134 14.25 10.83 20.95
CA MET A 134 14.61 10.12 22.19
C MET A 134 13.39 9.64 22.98
N ALA A 135 12.23 10.28 22.80
CA ALA A 135 10.99 9.88 23.47
C ALA A 135 10.31 8.69 22.77
N GLY A 136 10.56 8.51 21.47
CA GLY A 136 9.93 7.48 20.66
C GLY A 136 8.46 7.76 20.35
N CYS A 137 7.83 6.82 19.66
CA CYS A 137 6.40 6.85 19.35
C CYS A 137 5.80 5.45 19.47
N THR A 138 4.49 5.42 19.55
CA THR A 138 3.70 4.20 19.64
C THR A 138 2.80 4.08 18.42
N VAL A 139 2.67 2.87 17.90
CA VAL A 139 1.65 2.53 16.91
C VAL A 139 0.80 1.39 17.44
N THR A 140 -0.50 1.45 17.19
CA THR A 140 -1.40 0.32 17.50
C THR A 140 -1.69 -0.45 16.24
N PHE A 141 -1.88 -1.76 16.33
CA PHE A 141 -2.39 -2.55 15.23
C PHE A 141 -3.28 -3.68 15.71
N ILE A 142 -4.18 -4.12 14.83
CA ILE A 142 -5.15 -5.18 15.12
C ILE A 142 -4.86 -6.36 14.20
N LEU A 143 -4.86 -7.56 14.79
CA LEU A 143 -4.88 -8.82 14.06
C LEU A 143 -6.25 -9.47 14.25
N ASN A 144 -6.95 -9.77 13.16
CA ASN A 144 -8.28 -10.41 13.18
C ASN A 144 -8.25 -11.94 13.30
N GLY A 145 -7.06 -12.51 13.43
CA GLY A 145 -6.83 -13.95 13.57
C GLY A 145 -5.37 -14.22 13.92
N SER A 146 -5.07 -15.45 14.36
CA SER A 146 -3.68 -15.85 14.57
C SER A 146 -2.92 -15.83 13.24
N ALA A 147 -1.80 -15.10 13.20
CA ALA A 147 -1.01 -14.95 11.99
C ALA A 147 0.44 -14.55 12.31
N ALA A 148 1.32 -14.81 11.33
CA ALA A 148 2.57 -14.08 11.27
C ALA A 148 2.30 -12.64 10.84
N ALA A 149 2.86 -11.68 11.57
CA ALA A 149 2.80 -10.26 11.27
C ALA A 149 4.21 -9.67 11.23
N LYS A 150 4.41 -8.65 10.40
CA LYS A 150 5.66 -7.90 10.34
C LYS A 150 5.36 -6.42 10.32
N LEU A 151 6.01 -5.68 11.21
CA LEU A 151 5.98 -4.23 11.25
C LEU A 151 7.37 -3.71 10.85
N SER A 152 7.44 -3.04 9.71
CA SER A 152 8.66 -2.45 9.17
C SER A 152 8.58 -0.93 9.20
N ILE A 153 9.70 -0.26 9.49
CA ILE A 153 9.80 1.19 9.48
C ILE A 153 10.82 1.62 8.42
N TYR A 154 10.38 2.44 7.47
CA TYR A 154 11.21 2.96 6.38
C TYR A 154 11.43 4.46 6.54
N GLN A 155 12.62 4.93 6.18
CA GLN A 155 12.93 6.36 6.11
C GLN A 155 12.61 6.90 4.72
N ASP A 156 11.88 8.03 4.64
CA ASP A 156 11.60 8.73 3.38
C ASP A 156 12.87 9.13 2.62
#